data_AF-A0A8T6N3W2-F1
#
_entry.id   AF-A0A8T6N3W2-F1
#
_cell.length_a   1.000
_cell.length_b   1.000
_cell.length_c   1.000
_cell.angle_alpha   90.00
_cell.angle_beta   90.00
_cell.angle_gamma   90.00
#
_symmetry.space_group_name_H-M   'P 1'
#
loop_
_entity.id
_entity.type
_entity.pdbx_description
1 polymer ?
#
loop_
_entity_poly.entity_id
_entity_poly.type
_entity_poly.pdbx_seq_one_letter_code
_entity_poly.pdbx_strand_id
1 'polypeptide(L)'
;MGLTRQSVLGAKAWRVVEMTPNWNAYPAFRYAIVYDRISYQQSVRDFSQALAWCWDTFDASIDLQSWQALKKSDPVNMSWSWDTQTNVHPNRIYFASAKEVDTFILKWN
;
A
#
# COMPACT_ATOMS: atom_id res chain seq x y z
N MET A 1 -19.34 -11.41 -14.06
CA MET A 1 -18.18 -11.29 -14.95
C MET A 1 -17.68 -9.85 -14.89
N GLY A 2 -16.68 -9.56 -14.06
CA GLY A 2 -16.06 -8.23 -13.96
C GLY A 2 -14.90 -8.13 -14.93
N LEU A 3 -14.98 -7.20 -15.88
CA LEU A 3 -13.96 -6.97 -16.91
C LEU A 3 -12.71 -6.33 -16.28
N THR A 4 -11.63 -7.09 -16.13
CA THR A 4 -10.30 -6.54 -15.88
C THR A 4 -9.75 -6.00 -17.21
N ARG A 5 -9.72 -4.68 -17.37
CA ARG A 5 -9.02 -4.04 -18.50
C ARG A 5 -7.51 -4.17 -18.27
N GLN A 6 -6.88 -5.13 -18.93
CA GLN A 6 -5.43 -5.14 -19.15
C GLN A 6 -5.14 -4.40 -20.46
N SER A 7 -4.54 -3.21 -20.38
CA SER A 7 -3.90 -2.54 -21.52
C SER A 7 -2.41 -2.84 -21.50
N VAL A 8 -1.93 -3.53 -22.55
CA VAL A 8 -0.53 -3.88 -22.77
C VAL A 8 0.18 -2.67 -23.40
N LEU A 9 0.63 -1.73 -22.56
CA LEU A 9 1.63 -0.69 -22.84
C LEU A 9 2.22 -0.32 -21.47
N GLY A 10 3.41 -0.82 -21.14
CA GLY A 10 4.10 -0.55 -19.86
C GLY A 10 3.26 -0.86 -18.62
N ALA A 11 2.94 -2.13 -18.36
CA ALA A 11 2.13 -2.51 -17.19
C ALA A 11 2.77 -1.95 -15.90
N LYS A 12 2.07 -1.01 -15.24
CA LYS A 12 2.49 -0.47 -13.94
C LYS A 12 2.82 -1.63 -13.01
N ALA A 13 3.99 -1.59 -12.38
CA ALA A 13 4.46 -2.62 -11.46
C ALA A 13 3.67 -2.67 -10.13
N TRP A 14 2.60 -1.87 -10.02
CA TRP A 14 1.72 -1.82 -8.88
C TRP A 14 0.26 -1.56 -9.30
N ARG A 15 -0.66 -1.94 -8.42
CA ARG A 15 -2.11 -1.71 -8.58
C ARG A 15 -2.74 -1.30 -7.26
N VAL A 16 -3.85 -0.56 -7.34
CA VAL A 16 -4.68 -0.22 -6.18
C VAL A 16 -5.71 -1.32 -5.94
N VAL A 17 -5.87 -1.71 -4.68
CA VAL A 17 -6.87 -2.67 -4.23
C VAL A 17 -7.67 -2.03 -3.10
N GLU A 18 -8.99 -1.97 -3.25
CA GLU A 18 -9.88 -1.66 -2.14
C GLU A 18 -10.05 -2.90 -1.25
N MET A 19 -9.86 -2.72 0.05
CA MET A 19 -9.85 -3.81 1.02
C MET A 19 -11.26 -4.19 1.46
N THR A 20 -11.49 -5.48 1.65
CA THR A 20 -12.77 -6.01 2.11
C THR A 20 -12.81 -6.16 3.64
N PRO A 21 -14.02 -6.23 4.24
CA PRO A 21 -14.19 -6.30 5.70
C PRO A 21 -13.53 -7.49 6.41
N ASN A 22 -13.13 -8.52 5.68
CA ASN A 22 -12.56 -9.75 6.24
C ASN A 22 -11.07 -9.62 6.61
N TRP A 23 -10.51 -8.41 6.54
CA TRP A 23 -9.10 -8.14 6.82
C TRP A 23 -8.94 -7.48 8.19
N ASN A 24 -8.05 -7.99 9.05
CA ASN A 24 -7.86 -7.48 10.42
C ASN A 24 -7.45 -5.99 10.53
N ALA A 25 -6.94 -5.41 9.43
CA ALA A 25 -6.61 -3.98 9.35
C ALA A 25 -7.80 -3.10 8.89
N TYR A 26 -8.87 -3.72 8.39
CA TYR A 26 -10.16 -3.06 8.17
C TYR A 26 -10.78 -2.78 9.54
N PRO A 27 -11.20 -1.55 9.91
CA PRO A 27 -11.61 -0.40 9.09
C PRO A 27 -10.62 0.77 8.97
N ALA A 28 -9.39 0.62 9.50
CA ALA A 28 -8.43 1.72 9.57
C ALA A 28 -7.77 2.00 8.22
N PHE A 29 -7.54 0.95 7.43
CA PHE A 29 -7.03 1.06 6.07
C PHE A 29 -8.03 0.49 5.09
N ARG A 30 -8.41 1.30 4.09
CA ARG A 30 -9.42 0.95 3.09
C ARG A 30 -8.82 0.59 1.74
N TYR A 31 -7.61 1.06 1.47
CA TYR A 31 -6.95 0.86 0.19
C TYR A 31 -5.54 0.31 0.40
N ALA A 32 -5.07 -0.48 -0.56
CA ALA A 32 -3.71 -0.98 -0.62
C ALA A 32 -3.12 -0.78 -2.01
N ILE A 33 -1.92 -0.19 -2.09
CA ILE A 33 -1.06 -0.26 -3.25
C ILE A 33 -0.30 -1.58 -3.17
N VAL A 34 -0.47 -2.44 -4.17
CA VAL A 34 0.12 -3.78 -4.23
C VAL A 34 1.16 -3.79 -5.34
N TYR A 35 2.41 -4.10 -5.00
CA TYR A 35 3.51 -4.19 -5.97
C TYR A 35 3.59 -5.62 -6.52
N ASP A 36 3.27 -5.80 -7.80
CA ASP A 36 3.24 -7.13 -8.41
C ASP A 36 4.66 -7.62 -8.71
N ARG A 37 4.87 -8.94 -8.61
CA ARG A 37 6.18 -9.57 -8.78
C ARG A 37 6.52 -9.81 -10.26
N ILE A 38 6.59 -8.75 -11.07
CA ILE A 38 7.17 -8.86 -12.42
C ILE A 38 8.65 -9.28 -12.31
N SER A 39 9.36 -8.68 -11.35
CA SER A 39 10.67 -9.13 -10.84
C SER A 39 10.75 -8.79 -9.36
N TYR A 40 11.30 -9.69 -8.53
CA TYR A 40 11.46 -9.43 -7.10
C TYR A 40 12.32 -8.18 -6.84
N GLN A 41 13.44 -8.05 -7.54
CA GLN A 41 14.34 -6.90 -7.38
C GLN A 41 13.68 -5.59 -7.79
N GLN A 42 12.90 -5.59 -8.87
CA GLN A 42 12.18 -4.39 -9.31
C GLN A 42 11.08 -4.02 -8.32
N SER A 43 10.29 -5.00 -7.87
CA SER A 43 9.23 -4.79 -6.88
C SER A 43 9.79 -4.22 -5.57
N VAL A 44 10.96 -4.69 -5.11
CA VAL A 44 11.63 -4.14 -3.92
C VAL A 44 12.07 -2.70 -4.17
N ARG A 45 12.69 -2.39 -5.31
CA ARG A 45 13.14 -1.02 -5.64
C ARG A 45 11.97 -0.04 -5.71
N ASP A 46 10.91 -0.39 -6.44
CA ASP A 46 9.73 0.46 -6.61
C ASP A 46 9.03 0.69 -5.26
N PHE A 47 8.90 -0.37 -4.47
CA PHE A 47 8.35 -0.27 -3.12
C PHE A 47 9.20 0.62 -2.21
N SER A 48 10.54 0.45 -2.20
CA SER A 48 11.42 1.29 -1.38
C SER A 48 11.37 2.76 -1.76
N GLN A 49 11.30 3.09 -3.05
CA GLN A 49 11.16 4.47 -3.52
C GLN A 49 9.81 5.07 -3.12
N ALA A 50 8.73 4.31 -3.28
CA ALA A 50 7.41 4.75 -2.88
C ALA A 50 7.28 4.90 -1.36
N LEU A 51 7.88 3.99 -0.60
CA LEU A 51 7.91 4.08 0.86
C LEU A 51 8.60 5.37 1.30
N ALA A 52 9.80 5.66 0.79
CA ALA A 52 10.52 6.90 1.09
C ALA A 52 9.69 8.15 0.77
N TRP A 53 9.01 8.16 -0.38
CA TRP A 53 8.11 9.26 -0.74
C TRP A 53 6.92 9.41 0.22
N CYS A 54 6.33 8.30 0.68
CA CYS A 54 5.24 8.34 1.66
C CYS A 54 5.70 8.94 3.01
N TRP A 55 6.91 8.63 3.47
CA TRP A 55 7.49 9.26 4.66
C TRP A 55 7.60 10.78 4.52
N ASP A 56 8.04 11.26 3.35
CA ASP A 56 8.19 12.69 3.09
C ASP A 56 6.84 13.42 2.91
N THR A 57 5.79 12.71 2.47
CA THR A 57 4.52 13.33 2.06
C THR A 57 3.43 13.20 3.13
N PHE A 58 3.41 12.10 3.87
CA PHE A 58 2.32 11.75 4.80
C PHE A 58 2.81 11.58 6.24
N ASP A 59 4.01 12.07 6.54
CA ASP A 59 4.73 11.91 7.81
C ASP A 59 5.08 10.46 8.14
N ALA A 60 5.82 10.33 9.24
CA ALA A 60 6.19 9.06 9.82
C ALA A 60 5.02 8.12 10.03
N SER A 61 5.21 6.84 9.71
CA SER A 61 4.27 5.76 10.03
C SER A 61 5.03 4.51 10.47
N ILE A 62 4.36 3.37 10.59
CA ILE A 62 4.93 2.08 10.98
C ILE A 62 4.41 0.95 10.08
N ASP A 63 5.04 -0.22 10.16
CA ASP A 63 4.56 -1.40 9.47
C ASP A 63 3.22 -1.89 10.07
N LEU A 64 2.43 -2.59 9.25
CA LEU A 64 1.08 -2.99 9.59
C LEU A 64 1.02 -3.97 10.77
N GLN A 65 2.03 -4.83 10.93
CA GLN A 65 2.05 -5.80 12.02
C GLN A 65 2.30 -5.10 13.36
N SER A 66 3.26 -4.18 13.39
CA SER A 66 3.49 -3.30 14.53
C SER A 66 2.26 -2.44 14.83
N TRP A 67 1.62 -1.87 13.79
CA TRP A 67 0.37 -1.10 13.93
C TRP A 67 -0.74 -1.91 14.60
N GLN A 68 -0.94 -3.15 14.18
CA GLN A 68 -1.94 -4.04 14.77
C GLN A 68 -1.60 -4.42 16.22
N ALA A 69 -0.31 -4.63 16.53
CA ALA A 69 0.15 -4.97 17.88
C ALA A 69 -0.02 -3.81 18.88
N LEU A 70 0.23 -2.57 18.44
CA LEU A 70 0.15 -1.38 19.29
C LEU A 70 -1.29 -0.90 19.56
N LYS A 71 -2.32 -1.55 18.99
CA LYS A 71 -3.75 -1.37 19.32
C LYS A 71 -4.21 0.09 19.57
N LYS A 72 -3.71 1.06 18.81
CA LYS A 72 -4.03 2.51 18.91
C LYS A 72 -3.70 3.18 20.26
N SER A 73 -2.91 2.54 21.15
CA SER A 73 -2.54 3.17 22.43
C SER A 73 -1.44 4.21 22.29
N ASP A 74 -0.61 4.07 21.26
CA ASP A 74 0.43 5.05 20.89
C ASP A 74 -0.08 5.97 19.77
N PRO A 75 0.47 7.20 19.65
CA PRO A 75 0.18 8.10 18.53
C PRO A 75 0.81 7.55 17.26
N VAL A 76 0.15 6.54 16.68
CA VAL A 76 0.54 5.94 15.42
C VAL A 76 -0.20 6.64 14.30
N ASN A 77 0.48 6.89 13.19
CA ASN A 77 -0.14 7.46 11.99
C ASN A 77 -1.30 6.57 11.51
N MET A 78 -2.46 7.19 11.36
CA MET A 78 -3.70 6.53 10.98
C MET A 78 -4.06 6.73 9.50
N SER A 79 -3.30 7.54 8.76
CA SER A 79 -3.58 7.82 7.34
C SER A 79 -2.94 6.78 6.42
N TRP A 80 -1.77 6.25 6.80
CA TRP A 80 -1.08 5.24 6.01
C TRP A 80 -0.25 4.29 6.86
N SER A 81 0.09 3.12 6.32
CA SER A 81 1.05 2.15 6.87
C SER A 81 1.62 1.30 5.72
N TRP A 82 2.53 0.37 5.99
CA TRP A 82 3.04 -0.53 4.95
C TRP A 82 3.23 -1.95 5.47
N ASP A 83 3.41 -2.90 4.55
CA ASP A 83 3.84 -4.26 4.89
C ASP A 83 4.86 -4.71 3.85
N THR A 84 5.97 -5.23 4.35
CA THR A 84 7.01 -5.79 3.50
C THR A 84 6.56 -7.15 2.97
N GLN A 85 7.15 -7.57 1.86
CA GLN A 85 6.84 -8.85 1.26
C GLN A 85 6.98 -10.00 2.27
N THR A 86 5.95 -10.83 2.34
CA THR A 86 5.94 -12.11 3.04
C THR A 86 5.81 -13.25 2.04
N ASN A 87 5.80 -14.49 2.54
CA ASN A 87 5.49 -15.66 1.72
C ASN A 87 4.06 -15.63 1.15
N VAL A 88 3.13 -14.95 1.84
CA VAL A 88 1.70 -14.94 1.51
C VAL A 88 1.33 -13.71 0.68
N HIS A 89 2.02 -12.59 0.87
CA HIS A 89 1.67 -11.31 0.26
C HIS A 89 2.90 -10.57 -0.30
N PRO A 90 2.78 -9.87 -1.44
CA PRO A 90 3.84 -8.98 -1.92
C PRO A 90 3.94 -7.71 -1.06
N ASN A 91 4.93 -6.86 -1.36
CA ASN A 91 5.05 -5.54 -0.74
C ASN A 91 3.77 -4.73 -0.92
N ARG A 92 3.33 -4.04 0.13
CA ARG A 92 2.09 -3.25 0.15
C ARG A 92 2.25 -1.95 0.91
N ILE A 93 1.56 -0.92 0.43
CA ILE A 93 1.34 0.33 1.16
C ILE A 93 -0.17 0.46 1.38
N TYR A 94 -0.60 0.76 2.60
CA TYR A 94 -2.00 0.88 2.97
C TYR A 94 -2.37 2.34 3.21
N PHE A 95 -3.57 2.71 2.80
CA PHE A 95 -4.13 4.05 2.98
C PHE A 95 -5.52 3.99 3.59
N ALA A 96 -5.81 4.94 4.48
CA ALA A 96 -7.07 5.04 5.18
C ALA A 96 -8.18 5.65 4.33
N SER A 97 -7.84 6.60 3.46
CA SER A 97 -8.82 7.32 2.65
C SER A 97 -8.43 7.39 1.18
N ALA A 98 -9.41 7.74 0.34
CA ALA A 98 -9.20 7.95 -1.08
C ALA A 98 -8.26 9.14 -1.35
N LYS A 99 -8.20 10.12 -0.44
CA LYS A 99 -7.34 11.31 -0.59
C LYS A 99 -5.86 10.94 -0.70
N GLU A 100 -5.36 10.09 0.20
CA GLU A 100 -3.96 9.67 0.15
C GLU A 100 -3.69 8.80 -1.09
N VAL A 101 -4.65 7.95 -1.47
CA VAL A 101 -4.55 7.12 -2.68
C VAL A 101 -4.48 7.97 -3.94
N ASP A 102 -5.35 8.96 -4.08
CA ASP A 102 -5.37 9.85 -5.24
C ASP A 102 -4.07 10.65 -5.33
N THR A 103 -3.54 11.10 -4.19
CA THR A 103 -2.24 11.79 -4.12
C THR A 103 -1.10 10.88 -4.55
N PHE A 104 -1.12 9.61 -4.13
CA PHE A 104 -0.17 8.60 -4.58
C PHE A 104 -0.27 8.39 -6.09
N ILE A 105 -1.49 8.17 -6.60
CA ILE A 105 -1.72 7.93 -8.03
C ILE A 105 -1.20 9.12 -8.85
N LEU A 106 -1.48 10.36 -8.44
CA LEU A 106 -1.02 11.57 -9.13
C LEU A 106 0.51 11.66 -9.22
N LYS A 107 1.23 11.24 -8.18
CA LYS A 107 2.70 11.25 -8.17
C LYS A 107 3.30 10.24 -9.15
N TRP A 108 2.66 9.07 -9.28
CA TRP A 108 3.19 7.90 -9.99
C TRP A 108 2.44 7.59 -11.29
N ASN A 109 1.64 8.56 -11.80
CA ASN A 109 0.89 8.43 -13.05
C ASN A 109 1.74 8.71 -14.29
#